data_AF-A0AAV4EW76-F1
#
_entry.id   AF-A0AAV4EW76-F1
#
_cell.length_a   1.000
_cell.length_b   1.000
_cell.length_c   1.000
_cell.angle_alpha   90.00
_cell.angle_beta   90.00
_cell.angle_gamma   90.00
#
_symmetry.space_group_name_H-M   'P 1'
#
loop_
_entity.id
_entity.type
_entity.pdbx_description
1 polymer ?
#
loop_
_entity_poly.entity_id
_entity_poly.type
_entity_poly.pdbx_seq_one_letter_code
_entity_poly.pdbx_strand_id
1 'polypeptide(L)'
;MENYLIYSNFLHLRERVVAVFVQGPAWQFKSWPWHGNPVEIFSKVRAFHLKWNELPLDNNVKKWSVHVMSLDRHRRHLDRAALQQFWEQLDRLVPKEGLLFLSAEFVKANF
;
A
#
# COMPACT_ATOMS: atom_id res chain seq x y z
N MET A 1 8.08 -15.60 -13.75
CA MET A 1 8.56 -14.54 -12.84
C MET A 1 8.75 -13.28 -13.66
N GLU A 2 7.68 -12.77 -14.26
CA GLU A 2 7.77 -11.78 -15.32
C GLU A 2 6.95 -10.53 -14.96
N ASN A 3 7.65 -9.39 -15.02
CA ASN A 3 7.13 -8.05 -15.29
C ASN A 3 6.38 -7.32 -14.16
N TYR A 4 7.11 -6.90 -13.12
CA TYR A 4 6.71 -5.76 -12.30
C TYR A 4 7.36 -4.49 -12.86
N LEU A 5 6.59 -3.62 -13.50
CA LEU A 5 7.08 -2.34 -14.02
C LEU A 5 6.70 -1.20 -13.06
N ILE A 6 7.70 -0.58 -12.47
CA ILE A 6 7.56 0.60 -11.62
C ILE A 6 7.69 1.84 -12.51
N TYR A 7 6.58 2.50 -12.89
CA TYR A 7 6.64 3.80 -13.59
C TYR A 7 6.32 4.96 -12.64
N SER A 8 7.04 6.07 -12.81
CA SER A 8 6.86 7.31 -12.02
C SER A 8 5.88 8.31 -12.64
N ASN A 9 5.12 7.96 -13.67
CA ASN A 9 4.11 8.82 -14.29
C ASN A 9 2.83 8.03 -14.57
N PHE A 10 1.93 8.00 -13.58
CA PHE A 10 0.72 7.17 -13.54
C PHE A 10 -0.55 8.04 -13.49
N LEU A 11 -0.87 8.76 -14.57
CA LEU A 11 -2.20 9.40 -14.67
C LEU A 11 -3.25 8.45 -15.29
N HIS A 12 -2.86 7.61 -16.24
CA HIS A 12 -3.81 6.77 -17.00
C HIS A 12 -4.05 5.37 -16.43
N LEU A 13 -3.32 4.97 -15.39
CA LEU A 13 -3.35 3.59 -14.87
C LEU A 13 -3.93 3.48 -13.45
N ARG A 14 -4.33 4.61 -12.83
CA ARG A 14 -4.88 4.63 -11.45
C ARG A 14 -6.18 3.85 -11.29
N GLU A 15 -6.91 3.63 -12.39
CA GLU A 15 -8.12 2.81 -12.40
C GLU A 15 -7.85 1.30 -12.26
N ARG A 16 -6.61 0.86 -12.50
CA ARG A 16 -6.19 -0.55 -12.43
C ARG A 16 -5.42 -0.88 -11.15
N VAL A 17 -5.31 0.08 -10.23
CA VAL A 17 -4.58 -0.12 -8.98
C VAL A 17 -5.44 -0.95 -8.03
N VAL A 18 -4.94 -2.12 -7.64
CA VAL A 18 -5.63 -3.01 -6.69
C VAL A 18 -5.16 -2.84 -5.25
N ALA A 19 -3.96 -2.27 -5.05
CA ALA A 19 -3.37 -2.05 -3.72
C ALA A 19 -2.51 -0.78 -3.64
N VAL A 20 -2.45 -0.18 -2.45
CA VAL A 20 -1.69 1.05 -2.17
C VAL A 20 -1.00 1.01 -0.80
N PHE A 21 0.21 1.57 -0.71
CA PHE A 21 0.86 1.83 0.57
C PHE A 21 0.50 3.22 1.09
N VAL A 22 0.05 3.30 2.34
CA VAL A 22 -0.44 4.52 3.01
C VAL A 22 0.60 4.99 4.03
N GLN A 23 0.96 6.26 3.99
CA GLN A 23 1.87 6.88 4.98
C GLN A 23 1.10 7.54 6.13
N GLY A 24 -0.09 8.07 5.87
CA GLY A 24 -0.94 8.70 6.89
C GLY A 24 -1.43 10.11 6.54
N PRO A 25 -0.63 10.98 5.91
CA PRO A 25 -1.14 12.29 5.50
C PRO A 25 -2.14 12.19 4.35
N ALA A 26 -3.32 12.81 4.49
CA ALA A 26 -4.37 12.77 3.45
C ALA A 26 -3.93 13.39 2.11
N TRP A 27 -2.96 14.32 2.14
CA TRP A 27 -2.42 14.93 0.92
C TRP A 27 -1.77 13.91 -0.02
N GLN A 28 -1.35 12.74 0.50
CA GLN A 28 -0.85 11.62 -0.30
C GLN A 28 -1.83 11.26 -1.45
N PHE A 29 -3.13 11.47 -1.23
CA PHE A 29 -4.18 11.12 -2.16
C PHE A 29 -4.73 12.30 -2.97
N LYS A 30 -4.14 13.51 -2.89
CA LYS A 30 -4.71 14.73 -3.50
C LYS A 30 -5.05 14.62 -4.99
N SER A 31 -4.32 13.80 -5.74
CA SER A 31 -4.55 13.59 -7.18
C SER A 31 -5.17 12.24 -7.51
N TRP A 32 -5.58 11.44 -6.51
CA TRP A 32 -6.21 10.15 -6.74
C TRP A 32 -7.64 10.29 -7.28
N PRO A 33 -8.18 9.24 -7.94
CA PRO A 33 -9.60 9.18 -8.24
C PRO A 33 -10.46 9.38 -6.98
N TRP A 34 -11.77 9.61 -7.17
CA TRP A 34 -12.70 9.88 -6.06
C TRP A 34 -12.29 11.11 -5.24
N HIS A 35 -11.83 12.16 -5.93
CA HIS A 35 -11.42 13.43 -5.35
C HIS A 35 -10.37 13.33 -4.25
N GLY A 36 -9.59 12.24 -4.23
CA GLY A 36 -8.61 12.00 -3.19
C GLY A 36 -9.18 11.62 -1.83
N ASN A 37 -10.46 11.24 -1.73
CA ASN A 37 -11.08 10.84 -0.47
C ASN A 37 -10.55 9.46 -0.02
N PRO A 38 -9.78 9.36 1.09
CA PRO A 38 -9.19 8.10 1.52
C PRO A 38 -10.22 7.01 1.83
N VAL A 39 -11.40 7.38 2.35
CA VAL A 39 -12.46 6.41 2.68
C VAL A 39 -12.99 5.75 1.41
N GLU A 40 -13.24 6.53 0.37
CA GLU A 40 -13.71 6.01 -0.93
C GLU A 40 -12.60 5.23 -1.64
N ILE A 41 -11.36 5.72 -1.61
CA ILE A 41 -10.21 5.01 -2.19
C ILE A 41 -10.07 3.63 -1.54
N PHE A 42 -10.07 3.55 -0.21
CA PHE A 42 -9.84 2.29 0.52
C PHE A 42 -11.04 1.34 0.52
N SER A 43 -12.19 1.81 0.04
CA SER A 43 -13.34 0.92 -0.26
C SER A 43 -13.14 0.13 -1.55
N LYS A 44 -12.30 0.61 -2.47
CA LYS A 44 -12.07 0.02 -3.80
C LYS A 44 -10.67 -0.57 -3.96
N VAL A 45 -9.70 -0.05 -3.23
CA VAL A 45 -8.28 -0.42 -3.30
C VAL A 45 -7.85 -0.93 -1.92
N ARG A 46 -7.09 -2.02 -1.85
CA ARG A 46 -6.56 -2.45 -0.56
C ARG A 46 -5.40 -1.57 -0.11
N ALA A 47 -5.55 -0.99 1.06
CA ALA A 47 -4.54 -0.15 1.66
C ALA A 47 -3.67 -0.93 2.64
N PHE A 48 -2.36 -0.67 2.60
CA PHE A 48 -1.36 -1.25 3.51
C PHE A 48 -0.57 -0.12 4.17
N HIS A 49 -0.33 -0.21 5.48
CA HIS A 49 0.56 0.71 6.19
C HIS A 49 1.69 -0.10 6.82
N LEU A 50 2.92 0.15 6.35
CA LEU A 50 4.11 -0.45 6.94
C LEU A 50 4.61 0.48 8.05
N LYS A 51 4.80 -0.06 9.24
CA LYS A 51 5.38 0.67 10.37
C LYS A 51 6.39 -0.15 11.14
N TRP A 52 7.19 0.51 11.95
CA TRP A 52 7.97 -0.17 12.98
C TRP A 52 7.10 -0.43 14.23
N ASN A 53 7.31 -1.57 14.89
CA ASN A 53 6.54 -1.98 16.07
C ASN A 53 6.56 -0.93 17.18
N GLU A 54 7.73 -0.33 17.42
CA GLU A 54 7.96 0.66 18.48
C GLU A 54 7.40 2.05 18.17
N LEU A 55 7.04 2.32 16.91
CA LEU A 55 6.50 3.62 16.52
C LEU A 55 4.97 3.66 16.63
N PRO A 56 4.40 4.80 17.06
CA PRO A 56 2.96 4.95 17.13
C PRO A 56 2.34 4.90 15.73
N LEU A 57 1.12 4.36 15.65
CA LEU A 57 0.35 4.39 14.42
C LEU A 57 -0.14 5.83 14.16
N ASP A 58 -0.04 6.28 12.91
CA ASP A 58 -0.54 7.58 12.50
C ASP A 58 -2.05 7.74 12.78
N ASN A 59 -2.45 8.94 13.20
CA ASN A 59 -3.83 9.19 13.65
C ASN A 59 -4.87 9.12 12.54
N ASN A 60 -4.48 9.39 11.29
CA ASN A 60 -5.38 9.21 10.15
C ASN A 60 -5.46 7.73 9.78
N VAL A 61 -4.33 7.01 9.79
CA VAL A 61 -4.32 5.56 9.51
C VAL A 61 -5.21 4.79 10.49
N LYS A 62 -5.25 5.18 11.77
CA LYS A 62 -6.18 4.60 12.77
C LYS A 62 -7.65 4.70 12.37
N LYS A 63 -8.03 5.71 11.58
CA LYS A 63 -9.42 6.00 11.18
C LYS A 63 -9.79 5.36 9.84
N TRP A 64 -8.80 4.87 9.11
CA TRP A 64 -8.97 4.39 7.74
C TRP A 64 -8.94 2.86 7.69
N SER A 65 -9.62 2.30 6.70
CA SER A 65 -9.60 0.85 6.43
C SER A 65 -8.26 0.46 5.80
N VAL A 66 -7.24 0.25 6.64
CA VAL A 66 -5.85 -0.01 6.22
C VAL A 66 -5.30 -1.23 6.95
N HIS A 67 -4.64 -2.12 6.21
CA HIS A 67 -3.94 -3.27 6.78
C HIS A 67 -2.58 -2.83 7.32
N VAL A 68 -2.42 -2.83 8.63
CA VAL A 68 -1.19 -2.40 9.29
C VAL A 68 -0.23 -3.58 9.39
N MET A 69 0.91 -3.48 8.72
CA MET A 69 2.01 -4.44 8.80
C MET A 69 3.11 -3.83 9.65
N SER A 70 3.46 -4.51 10.74
CA SER A 70 4.47 -3.99 11.66
C SER A 70 5.75 -4.81 11.57
N LEU A 71 6.86 -4.11 11.37
CA LEU A 71 8.19 -4.68 11.27
C LEU A 71 8.94 -4.52 12.59
N ASP A 72 9.87 -5.42 12.83
CA ASP A 72 10.75 -5.41 14.00
C ASP A 72 12.18 -5.13 13.56
N ARG A 73 12.78 -4.03 14.04
CA ARG A 73 14.14 -3.64 13.65
C ARG A 73 15.19 -4.68 14.02
N HIS A 74 14.98 -5.42 15.10
CA HIS A 74 15.94 -6.39 15.63
C HIS A 74 15.66 -7.81 15.13
N ARG A 75 14.38 -8.13 14.87
CA ARG A 75 13.94 -9.44 14.40
C ARG A 75 13.59 -9.44 12.91
N ARG A 76 14.56 -9.04 12.07
CA ARG A 76 14.41 -8.96 10.60
C ARG A 76 14.06 -10.29 9.92
N HIS A 77 14.32 -11.43 10.55
CA HIS A 77 13.89 -12.74 10.05
C HIS A 77 12.35 -12.87 9.99
N LEU A 78 11.61 -12.05 10.75
CA LEU A 78 10.15 -11.99 10.73
C LEU A 78 9.62 -11.20 9.53
N ASP A 79 10.44 -10.39 8.85
CA ASP A 79 10.04 -9.64 7.66
C ASP A 79 9.50 -10.57 6.57
N ARG A 80 10.05 -11.79 6.47
CA ARG A 80 9.57 -12.81 5.53
C ARG A 80 8.11 -13.19 5.78
N ALA A 81 7.71 -13.32 7.04
CA ALA A 81 6.34 -13.63 7.40
C ALA A 81 5.40 -12.44 7.11
N ALA A 82 5.85 -11.21 7.39
CA ALA A 82 5.09 -10.00 7.06
C ALA A 82 4.88 -9.83 5.54
N LEU A 83 5.92 -10.09 4.74
CA LEU A 83 5.81 -10.09 3.28
C LEU A 83 4.89 -11.21 2.78
N GLN A 84 4.94 -12.39 3.38
CA GLN A 84 4.03 -13.47 3.02
C GLN A 84 2.57 -13.08 3.26
N GLN A 85 2.26 -12.48 4.41
CA GLN A 85 0.92 -11.97 4.71
C GLN A 85 0.47 -10.90 3.70
N PHE A 86 1.38 -10.00 3.30
CA PHE A 86 1.11 -9.03 2.24
C PHE A 86 0.68 -9.69 0.94
N TRP A 87 1.45 -10.67 0.46
CA TRP A 87 1.14 -11.39 -0.79
C TRP A 87 -0.17 -12.16 -0.71
N GLU A 88 -0.46 -12.83 0.41
CA GLU A 88 -1.74 -13.51 0.62
C GLU A 88 -2.95 -12.57 0.56
N GLN A 89 -2.80 -11.33 1.05
CA GLN A 89 -3.85 -10.32 0.92
C GLN A 89 -3.98 -9.80 -0.51
N LEU A 90 -2.86 -9.65 -1.21
CA LEU A 90 -2.83 -9.17 -2.59
C LEU A 90 -3.45 -10.20 -3.55
N ASP A 91 -3.08 -11.48 -3.41
CA ASP A 91 -3.55 -12.58 -4.25
C ASP A 91 -5.07 -12.75 -4.22
N ARG A 92 -5.71 -12.40 -3.08
CA ARG A 92 -7.18 -12.43 -2.95
C ARG A 92 -7.88 -11.36 -3.78
N LEU A 93 -7.17 -10.31 -4.19
CA LEU A 93 -7.73 -9.17 -4.91
C LEU A 93 -7.51 -9.26 -6.40
N VAL A 94 -6.44 -9.94 -6.81
CA VAL A 94 -6.05 -10.07 -8.20
C VAL A 94 -6.98 -11.09 -8.85
N PRO A 95 -7.87 -10.69 -9.78
CA PRO A 95 -8.43 -11.65 -10.72
C PRO A 95 -7.25 -12.22 -11.51
N LYS A 96 -7.25 -13.53 -11.80
CA LYS A 96 -6.14 -14.29 -12.43
C LYS A 96 -5.51 -13.68 -13.70
N GLU A 97 -6.04 -12.58 -14.24
CA GLU A 97 -5.65 -11.96 -15.51
C GLU A 97 -5.33 -10.44 -15.43
N GLY A 98 -5.26 -9.82 -14.24
CA GLY A 98 -5.07 -8.36 -14.10
C GLY A 98 -3.68 -7.91 -13.64
N LEU A 99 -3.01 -7.04 -14.42
CA LEU A 99 -1.73 -6.42 -14.08
C LEU A 99 -1.78 -5.67 -12.72
N LEU A 100 -0.83 -6.00 -11.84
CA LEU A 100 -0.59 -5.35 -10.56
C LEU A 100 0.18 -4.04 -10.73
N PHE A 101 -0.36 -2.94 -10.21
CA PHE A 101 0.38 -1.70 -10.03
C PHE A 101 0.50 -1.38 -8.54
N LEU A 102 1.72 -1.45 -8.01
CA LEU A 102 2.06 -0.94 -6.69
C LEU A 102 2.52 0.51 -6.87
N SER A 103 1.85 1.45 -6.19
CA SER A 103 2.33 2.84 -6.15
C SER A 103 3.69 2.90 -5.47
N ALA A 104 4.73 3.18 -6.25
CA ALA A 104 6.12 3.17 -5.83
C ALA A 104 6.65 4.53 -5.34
N GLU A 105 5.77 5.41 -4.83
CA GLU A 105 6.26 6.55 -4.02
C GLU A 105 6.94 6.09 -2.70
N PHE A 106 7.12 4.77 -2.51
CA PHE A 106 7.60 4.12 -1.32
C PHE A 106 9.14 4.07 -1.15
N VAL A 107 9.98 4.22 -2.20
CA VAL A 107 11.42 3.87 -2.07
C VAL A 107 12.39 5.05 -2.05
N LYS A 108 11.96 6.31 -2.30
CA LYS A 108 12.90 7.45 -2.30
C LYS A 108 12.95 8.29 -1.03
N ALA A 109 12.18 7.98 0.01
CA ALA A 109 12.08 8.90 1.15
C ALA A 109 12.55 8.36 2.51
N ASN A 110 12.42 7.08 2.87
CA ASN A 110 12.67 6.65 4.26
C ASN A 110 13.03 5.16 4.48
N PHE A 111 13.64 4.50 3.50
CA PHE A 111 14.36 3.22 3.71
C PHE A 111 15.75 3.31 3.10
#